data_AF-A0A4R5M5I2-F1
#
_entry.id   AF-A0A4R5M5I2-F1
#
_cell.length_a   1.000
_cell.length_b   1.000
_cell.length_c   1.000
_cell.angle_alpha   90.00
_cell.angle_beta   90.00
_cell.angle_gamma   90.00
#
_symmetry.space_group_name_H-M   'P 1'
#
loop_
_entity.id
_entity.type
_entity.pdbx_description
1 polymer ?
#
loop_
_entity_poly.entity_id
_entity_poly.type
_entity_poly.pdbx_seq_one_letter_code
_entity_poly.pdbx_strand_id
1 'polypeptide(L)' 'MEDTAQVLYVYRCPACSAWGEVRLPDDTHDGEAARCRSCGGPVVLEWDGGVTLHVTPPAGDDSADSR' A
#
# COMPACT_ATOMS: atom_id res chain seq x y z
N MET A 1 -12.98 15.26 -4.83
CA MET A 1 -13.38 13.86 -4.70
C MET A 1 -12.40 13.06 -5.52
N GLU A 2 -11.28 12.70 -4.93
CA GLU A 2 -10.39 11.65 -5.44
C GLU A 2 -9.95 10.93 -4.18
N ASP A 3 -10.72 9.91 -3.84
CA ASP A 3 -10.34 8.99 -2.79
C ASP A 3 -9.08 8.29 -3.31
N THR A 4 -7.93 8.62 -2.71
CA THR A 4 -6.65 7.96 -2.98
C THR A 4 -6.71 6.55 -2.43
N ALA A 5 -7.55 5.72 -3.02
CA ALA A 5 -7.77 4.32 -2.71
C ALA A 5 -6.51 3.52 -3.06
N GLN A 6 -5.49 3.61 -2.22
CA GLN A 6 -4.23 2.91 -2.44
C GLN A 6 -4.36 1.45 -2.00
N VAL A 7 -4.05 0.53 -2.91
CA VAL A 7 -4.01 -0.91 -2.68
C VAL A 7 -2.65 -1.31 -2.13
N LEU A 8 -2.63 -2.15 -1.10
CA LEU A 8 -1.42 -2.69 -0.50
C LEU A 8 -0.94 -3.93 -1.26
N TYR A 9 0.30 -3.87 -1.72
CA TYR A 9 1.03 -4.97 -2.33
C TYR A 9 2.19 -5.37 -1.44
N VAL A 10 2.40 -6.68 -1.32
CA VAL A 10 3.52 -7.26 -0.61
C VAL A 10 4.44 -7.95 -1.60
N TYR A 11 5.72 -8.02 -1.28
CA TYR A 11 6.66 -8.80 -2.07
C TYR A 11 7.70 -9.44 -1.17
N ARG A 12 8.23 -10.59 -1.62
CA ARG A 12 9.40 -11.22 -1.03
C ARG A 12 10.55 -11.24 -2.03
N CYS A 13 11.67 -10.63 -1.67
CA CYS A 13 12.82 -10.60 -2.55
C CYS A 13 13.57 -11.93 -2.54
N PRO A 14 13.76 -12.61 -3.69
CA PRO A 14 14.51 -13.86 -3.74
C PRO A 14 16.02 -13.65 -3.51
N ALA A 15 16.55 -12.45 -3.77
CA ALA A 15 17.98 -12.17 -3.64
C ALA A 15 18.43 -11.95 -2.19
N CYS A 16 17.65 -11.22 -1.38
CA CYS A 16 18.00 -10.89 -0.01
C CYS A 16 17.02 -11.45 1.03
N SER A 17 15.96 -12.13 0.59
CA SER A 17 14.86 -12.63 1.45
C SER A 17 14.13 -11.57 2.26
N ALA A 18 14.35 -10.28 1.96
CA ALA A 18 13.62 -9.19 2.59
C ALA A 18 12.17 -9.14 2.09
N TRP A 19 11.27 -8.84 3.02
CA TRP A 19 9.87 -8.56 2.76
C TRP A 19 9.68 -7.06 2.65
N GLY A 20 8.83 -6.62 1.72
CA GLY A 20 8.48 -5.22 1.59
C GLY A 20 7.03 -5.03 1.19
N GLU A 21 6.54 -3.82 1.45
CA GLU A 21 5.19 -3.39 1.11
C GLU A 21 5.23 -2.16 0.20
N VAL A 22 4.34 -2.12 -0.76
CA VAL A 22 4.19 -1.02 -1.73
C VAL A 22 2.70 -0.68 -1.81
N ARG A 23 2.40 0.61 -1.87
CA ARG A 23 1.05 1.11 -2.08
C ARG A 23 0.93 1.64 -3.50
N LEU A 24 0.00 1.09 -4.26
CA LEU A 24 -0.25 1.44 -5.66
C LEU A 24 -1.69 1.95 -5.82
N PRO A 25 -1.98 2.75 -6.86
CA PRO A 25 -3.29 3.39 -7.01
C PRO A 25 -4.42 2.40 -7.31
N ASP A 26 -4.11 1.22 -7.85
CA ASP A 26 -5.12 0.26 -8.33
C ASP A 26 -4.63 -1.19 -8.15
N ASP A 27 -5.54 -2.17 -8.25
CA ASP A 27 -5.25 -3.60 -8.10
C ASP A 27 -4.68 -4.28 -9.38
N THR A 28 -4.49 -3.51 -10.46
CA THR A 28 -3.98 -3.99 -11.76
C THR A 28 -2.50 -4.38 -11.76
N HIS A 29 -1.77 -4.11 -10.69
CA HIS A 29 -0.33 -4.33 -10.60
C HIS A 29 0.06 -5.68 -9.96
N ASP A 30 -0.91 -6.57 -9.76
CA ASP A 30 -0.63 -7.93 -9.31
C ASP A 30 0.26 -8.66 -10.32
N GLY A 31 1.33 -9.29 -9.81
CA GLY A 31 2.33 -9.95 -10.64
C GLY A 31 3.32 -9.01 -11.34
N GLU A 32 3.22 -7.68 -11.14
CA GLU A 32 4.14 -6.73 -11.77
C GLU A 32 5.56 -6.81 -11.17
N ALA A 33 6.57 -6.65 -12.03
CA ALA A 33 7.96 -6.64 -11.62
C ALA A 33 8.33 -5.29 -10.98
N ALA A 34 8.63 -5.31 -9.69
CA ALA A 34 9.11 -4.16 -8.93
C ALA A 34 10.57 -4.34 -8.50
N ARG A 35 11.10 -3.33 -7.80
CA ARG A 35 12.45 -3.35 -7.22
C ARG A 35 12.38 -3.43 -5.71
N CYS A 36 13.15 -4.36 -5.14
CA CYS A 36 13.32 -4.46 -3.70
C CYS A 36 13.92 -3.17 -3.13
N ARG A 37 13.30 -2.56 -2.12
CA ARG A 37 13.87 -1.38 -1.45
C ARG A 37 15.17 -1.64 -0.68
N SER A 38 15.42 -2.89 -0.26
CA SER A 38 16.64 -3.23 0.50
C SER A 38 17.86 -3.46 -0.40
N CYS A 39 17.70 -4.19 -1.50
CA CYS A 39 18.83 -4.59 -2.35
C CYS A 39 18.72 -4.11 -3.81
N GLY A 40 17.59 -3.54 -4.23
CA GLY A 40 17.34 -3.14 -5.61
C GLY A 40 17.05 -4.29 -6.59
N GLY A 41 17.06 -5.54 -6.12
CA GLY A 41 16.82 -6.72 -6.95
C GLY A 41 15.39 -6.78 -7.50
N PRO A 42 15.17 -7.50 -8.63
CA PRO A 42 13.83 -7.69 -9.19
C PRO A 42 12.98 -8.54 -8.24
N VAL A 43 11.75 -8.08 -7.99
CA VAL A 43 10.76 -8.76 -7.16
C VAL A 43 9.42 -8.75 -7.89
N VAL A 44 8.56 -9.71 -7.57
CA VAL A 44 7.19 -9.75 -8.07
C VAL A 44 6.28 -9.22 -6.97
N LEU A 45 5.43 -8.26 -7.30
CA LEU A 45 4.39 -7.79 -6.39
C LEU A 45 3.27 -8.82 -6.33
N GLU A 46 2.88 -9.20 -5.13
CA GLU A 46 1.71 -10.02 -4.87
C GLU A 46 0.69 -9.16 -4.11
N TRP A 47 -0.54 -9.15 -4.60
CA TRP A 47 -1.62 -8.52 -3.88
C TRP A 47 -1.96 -9.32 -2.61
N ASP A 48 -1.94 -8.65 -1.46
CA ASP A 48 -2.21 -9.30 -0.15
C ASP A 48 -3.71 -9.61 0.06
N GLY A 49 -4.58 -9.26 -0.90
CA GLY A 49 -6.04 -9.48 -0.82
C GLY A 49 -6.77 -8.63 0.23
N GLY A 50 -6.04 -7.76 0.94
CA GLY A 50 -6.52 -7.06 2.12
C GLY A 50 -6.86 -5.58 1.89
N VAL A 51 -8.16 -5.30 1.81
CA VAL A 51 -8.87 -4.03 2.08
C VAL A 51 -8.21 -2.75 1.55
N THR A 52 -8.86 -2.10 0.58
CA THR A 52 -8.66 -0.69 0.25
C THR A 52 -8.72 0.13 1.54
N LEU A 53 -7.56 0.50 2.08
CA LEU A 53 -7.48 1.37 3.24
C LEU A 53 -7.94 2.74 2.76
N HIS A 54 -9.24 3.03 2.84
CA HIS A 54 -9.74 4.40 2.81
C HIS A 54 -9.02 5.12 3.94
N VAL A 55 -7.98 5.87 3.58
CA VAL A 55 -7.38 6.83 4.49
C VAL A 55 -8.39 7.95 4.58
N THR A 56 -9.39 7.78 5.45
CA THR A 56 -10.17 8.92 5.90
C THR A 56 -9.14 9.86 6.53
N PRO A 57 -8.93 11.08 6.01
CA PRO A 57 -8.13 12.06 6.73
C PRO A 57 -8.70 12.14 8.14
N PRO A 58 -7.86 12.29 9.20
CA PRO A 58 -8.38 12.34 10.56
C PRO A 58 -9.49 13.38 10.56
N ALA A 59 -10.72 12.92 10.77
CA ALA A 59 -11.85 13.82 10.98
C ALA A 59 -11.39 14.70 12.12
N GLY A 60 -11.19 15.99 11.83
CA GLY A 60 -11.04 16.98 12.87
C GLY A 60 -12.22 16.78 13.78
N ASP A 61 -11.93 16.27 14.97
CA ASP A 61 -12.83 16.18 16.08
C ASP A 61 -13.24 17.62 16.41
N ASP A 62 -14.32 18.09 15.78
CA ASP A 62 -15.02 19.28 16.23
C ASP A 62 -15.94 18.86 17.40
N SER A 63 -15.31 18.40 18.48
CA SER A 63 -15.90 18.48 19.81
C SER A 63 -15.85 19.93 20.26
N ALA A 64 -16.78 20.74 19.78
CA ALA A 64 -17.18 21.98 20.45
C ALA A 64 -18.64 21.86 20.88
N ASP A 65 -18.84 21.05 21.92
CA ASP A 65 -19.84 21.32 22.94
C ASP A 65 -19.79 22.80 23.33
N SER A 66 -20.85 23.56 23.04
CA SER A 66 -21.36 24.67 23.86
C SER A 66 -22.47 25.42 23.14
N ARG A 67 -23.74 25.17 23.50
CA ARG A 67 -24.63 26.14 24.18
C ARG A 67 -26.10 25.70 24.20
#